data_AF-A0A3B9G3U4-F1
#
_entry.id   AF-A0A3B9G3U4-F1
#
_cell.length_a   1.000
_cell.length_b   1.000
_cell.length_c   1.000
_cell.angle_alpha   90.00
_cell.angle_beta   90.00
_cell.angle_gamma   90.00
#
_symmetry.space_group_name_H-M   'P 1'
#
loop_
_entity.id
_entity.type
_entity.pdbx_description
1 polymer ?
#
loop_
_entity_poly.entity_id
_entity_poly.type
_entity_poly.pdbx_seq_one_letter_code
_entity_poly.pdbx_strand_id
1 'polypeptide(L)'
;MGFLGQLLGPIMGFCYNLTKNYGLAIILFTLFSKIILLPISVWVQKNSITMVKIEPDVNRIKIKHFGDKDAIAEEQQKLYKKEKYNPLASLVPLIAQIVLLMGVVEVIY
;
A
#
# COMPACT_ATOMS: atom_id res chain seq x y z
N MET A 1 -9.50 -19.99 10.43
CA MET A 1 -10.72 -20.08 9.59
C MET A 1 -11.50 -18.77 9.71
N GLY A 2 -10.85 -17.64 9.44
CA GLY A 2 -11.32 -16.32 9.87
C GLY A 2 -12.02 -15.56 8.75
N PHE A 3 -12.92 -14.65 9.15
CA PHE A 3 -13.56 -13.52 8.45
C PHE A 3 -13.26 -13.30 6.95
N LEU A 4 -11.98 -13.34 6.55
CA LEU A 4 -11.54 -13.30 5.15
C LEU A 4 -12.18 -14.39 4.26
N GLY A 5 -12.27 -15.64 4.74
CA GLY A 5 -12.87 -16.73 3.95
C GLY A 5 -14.38 -16.61 3.77
N GLN A 6 -15.06 -15.93 4.69
CA GLN A 6 -16.52 -15.71 4.64
C GLN A 6 -16.88 -14.51 3.74
N LEU A 7 -15.97 -13.54 3.61
CA LEU A 7 -16.16 -12.36 2.77
C LEU A 7 -15.78 -12.62 1.31
N LEU A 8 -14.73 -13.43 1.05
CA LEU A 8 -14.18 -13.62 -0.29
C LEU A 8 -14.78 -14.82 -1.05
N GLY A 9 -15.20 -15.88 -0.34
CA GLY A 9 -15.77 -17.09 -0.97
C GLY A 9 -16.95 -16.86 -1.92
N PRO A 10 -17.91 -15.96 -1.64
CA PRO A 10 -19.01 -15.67 -2.57
C PRO A 10 -18.57 -14.93 -3.85
N ILE A 11 -17.53 -14.09 -3.75
CA ILE A 11 -17.00 -13.28 -4.85
C ILE A 11 -16.23 -14.18 -5.82
N MET A 12 -15.43 -15.08 -5.26
CA MET A 12 -14.68 -16.10 -5.97
C MET A 12 -15.60 -17.08 -6.73
N GLY A 13 -16.70 -17.54 -6.11
CA GLY A 13 -17.70 -18.39 -6.77
C GLY A 13 -18.38 -17.73 -7.97
N PHE A 14 -18.60 -16.41 -7.92
CA PHE A 14 -19.19 -15.66 -9.04
C PHE A 14 -18.18 -15.46 -10.20
N CYS A 15 -16.91 -15.20 -9.90
CA CYS A 15 -15.85 -15.08 -10.91
C CYS A 15 -15.54 -16.41 -11.63
N TYR A 16 -15.58 -17.52 -10.89
CA TYR A 16 -15.33 -18.85 -11.44
C TYR A 16 -16.42 -19.28 -12.44
N ASN A 17 -17.67 -18.92 -12.14
CA ASN A 17 -18.81 -19.24 -13.01
C ASN A 17 -18.83 -18.43 -14.32
N LEU A 18 -18.21 -17.25 -14.33
CA LEU A 18 -18.23 -16.33 -15.48
C LEU A 18 -17.20 -16.67 -16.56
N THR A 19 -16.05 -17.27 -16.19
CA THR A 19 -14.88 -17.25 -17.08
C THR A 19 -14.58 -18.58 -17.80
N LYS A 20 -14.91 -19.75 -17.21
CA LYS A 20 -14.64 -21.10 -17.77
C LYS A 20 -13.21 -21.37 -18.31
N ASN A 21 -12.27 -20.44 -18.14
CA ASN A 21 -10.87 -20.52 -18.57
C ASN A 21 -10.02 -19.63 -17.65
N TYR A 22 -9.25 -20.26 -16.76
CA TYR A 22 -8.47 -19.60 -15.71
C TYR A 22 -7.38 -18.69 -16.26
N GLY A 23 -6.77 -19.03 -17.39
CA GLY A 23 -5.68 -18.23 -17.96
C GLY A 23 -6.14 -16.83 -18.37
N LEU A 24 -7.29 -16.75 -19.06
CA LEU A 24 -7.90 -15.48 -19.46
C LEU A 24 -8.45 -14.70 -18.27
N ALA A 25 -9.01 -15.39 -17.27
CA ALA A 25 -9.49 -14.78 -16.04
C ALA A 25 -8.36 -14.06 -15.27
N ILE A 26 -7.20 -14.72 -15.13
CA ILE A 26 -6.04 -14.16 -14.43
C ILE A 26 -5.50 -12.94 -15.19
N ILE A 27 -5.42 -13.01 -16.53
CA ILE A 27 -4.95 -11.89 -17.35
C ILE A 27 -5.89 -10.68 -17.23
N LEU A 28 -7.21 -10.90 -17.31
CA LEU A 28 -8.20 -9.82 -17.14
C LEU A 28 -8.17 -9.21 -15.73
N PHE A 29 -8.05 -10.04 -14.70
CA PHE A 29 -7.96 -9.59 -13.31
C PHE A 29 -6.69 -8.79 -13.03
N THR A 30 -5.54 -9.24 -13.55
CA THR A 30 -4.27 -8.52 -13.42
C THR A 30 -4.28 -7.19 -14.18
N LEU A 31 -4.91 -7.13 -15.36
CA LEU A 31 -5.08 -5.87 -16.09
C LEU A 31 -5.98 -4.88 -15.35
N PHE A 32 -7.12 -5.36 -14.85
CA PHE A 32 -8.10 -4.53 -14.13
C PHE A 32 -7.55 -4.02 -12.79
N SER A 33 -6.90 -4.88 -12.02
CA SER A 33 -6.24 -4.49 -10.76
C SER A 33 -5.15 -3.45 -11.00
N LYS A 34 -4.32 -3.58 -12.05
CA LYS A 34 -3.34 -2.55 -12.43
C LYS A 34 -3.98 -1.19 -12.72
N ILE A 35 -5.13 -1.17 -13.39
CA ILE A 35 -5.84 0.09 -13.70
C ILE A 35 -6.35 0.76 -12.42
N ILE A 36 -6.88 -0.02 -11.47
CA ILE A 36 -7.34 0.51 -10.17
C ILE A 36 -6.16 0.93 -9.28
N LEU A 37 -5.04 0.19 -9.34
CA LEU A 37 -3.84 0.48 -8.55
C LEU A 37 -3.05 1.67 -9.07
N LEU A 38 -3.14 2.00 -10.36
CA LEU A 38 -2.45 3.15 -10.97
C LEU A 38 -2.64 4.47 -10.20
N PRO A 39 -3.86 4.96 -9.91
CA PRO A 39 -4.04 6.20 -9.15
C PRO A 39 -3.45 6.12 -7.73
N ILE A 40 -3.52 4.94 -7.10
CA ILE A 40 -2.92 4.69 -5.79
C ILE A 40 -1.40 4.76 -5.89
N SER A 41 -0.80 4.10 -6.89
CA SER A 41 0.64 4.13 -7.15
C SER A 41 1.14 5.55 -7.37
N VAL A 42 0.42 6.38 -8.12
CA VAL A 42 0.77 7.80 -8.31
C VAL A 42 0.73 8.57 -7.00
N TRP A 43 -0.28 8.34 -6.16
CA TRP A 43 -0.39 8.97 -4.84
C TRP A 43 0.75 8.53 -3.90
N VAL A 44 1.10 7.25 -3.90
CA VAL A 44 2.23 6.71 -3.13
C VAL A 44 3.56 7.29 -3.62
N GLN A 45 3.74 7.38 -4.94
CA GLN A 45 4.96 7.94 -5.54
C GLN A 45 5.15 9.41 -5.17
N LYS A 46 4.06 10.20 -5.14
CA LYS A 46 4.09 11.58 -4.65
C LYS A 46 4.54 11.67 -3.19
N ASN A 47 4.04 10.79 -2.31
CA ASN A 47 4.50 10.72 -0.91
C ASN A 47 5.99 10.36 -0.81
N SER A 48 6.46 9.44 -1.65
CA SER A 48 7.86 9.00 -1.67
C SER A 48 8.81 10.14 -2.08
N ILE A 49 8.41 10.98 -3.03
CA ILE A 49 9.17 12.19 -3.39
C ILE A 49 9.22 13.17 -2.21
N THR A 50 8.12 13.37 -1.49
CA THR A 50 8.12 14.20 -0.27
C THR A 50 9.05 13.65 0.79
N MET A 51 9.12 12.33 0.99
CA MET A 51 10.06 11.68 1.91
C MET A 51 11.51 12.09 1.63
N VAL A 52 11.94 12.01 0.37
CA VAL A 52 13.30 12.38 -0.04
C VAL A 52 13.55 13.88 0.18
N LYS A 53 12.55 14.73 -0.04
CA LYS A 53 12.66 16.17 0.21
C LYS A 53 12.82 16.52 1.69
N ILE A 54 12.14 15.82 2.59
CA ILE A 54 12.17 16.09 4.03
C ILE A 54 13.35 15.41 4.74
N GLU A 55 13.95 14.39 4.14
CA GLU A 55 15.12 13.67 4.66
C GLU A 55 16.26 14.58 5.17
N PRO A 56 16.71 15.63 4.44
CA PRO A 56 17.72 16.55 4.95
C PRO A 56 17.29 17.29 6.22
N ASP A 57 16.03 17.70 6.33
CA ASP A 57 15.51 18.39 7.51
C ASP A 57 15.34 17.43 8.69
N VAL A 58 14.93 16.19 8.44
CA VAL A 58 14.94 15.10 9.44
C VAL A 58 16.36 14.89 9.99
N ASN A 59 17.38 14.91 9.12
CA ASN A 59 18.78 14.77 9.55
C ASN A 59 19.26 16.00 10.34
N ARG A 60 18.85 17.21 9.97
CA ARG A 60 19.13 18.42 10.76
C ARG A 60 18.53 18.34 12.17
N ILE A 61 17.28 17.87 12.29
CA ILE A 61 16.63 17.67 13.61
C ILE A 61 17.43 16.67 14.45
N LYS A 62 17.84 15.53 13.86
CA LYS A 62 18.65 14.51 14.54
C LYS A 62 19.99 15.05 15.04
N ILE A 63 20.65 15.92 14.28
CA ILE A 63 21.93 16.55 14.67
C ILE A 63 21.69 17.61 15.75
N LYS A 64 20.65 18.44 15.60
CA LYS A 64 20.34 19.53 16.54
C LYS A 64 19.92 19.03 17.92
N HIS A 65 19.21 17.91 17.98
CA HIS A 65 18.72 17.30 19.21
C HIS A 65 19.46 15.99 19.54
N PHE A 66 20.72 15.89 19.11
CA PHE A 66 21.53 14.69 19.32
C PHE A 66 21.61 14.32 20.80
N GLY A 67 21.22 13.09 21.14
CA GLY A 67 21.18 12.57 22.51
C GLY A 67 19.79 12.61 23.17
N ASP A 68 18.86 13.41 22.66
CA ASP A 68 17.49 13.51 23.17
C ASP A 68 16.49 12.91 22.17
N LYS A 69 16.18 11.61 22.38
CA LYS A 69 15.29 10.86 21.48
C LYS A 69 13.85 11.37 21.49
N ASP A 70 13.40 11.91 22.61
CA ASP A 70 12.02 12.37 22.78
C ASP A 70 11.83 13.69 22.01
N ALA A 71 12.79 14.62 22.14
CA ALA A 71 12.79 15.86 21.36
C ALA A 71 12.91 15.60 19.84
N ILE A 72 13.73 14.62 19.43
CA ILE A 72 13.84 14.21 18.02
C ILE A 72 12.50 13.69 17.49
N ALA A 73 11.81 12.83 18.24
CA ALA A 73 10.55 12.25 17.82
C ALA A 73 9.45 13.31 17.69
N GLU A 74 9.39 14.26 18.63
CA GLU A 74 8.41 15.35 18.61
C GLU A 74 8.61 16.28 17.41
N GLU A 75 9.84 16.74 17.18
CA GLU A 75 10.17 17.64 16.06
C GLU A 75 10.02 16.94 14.71
N GLN A 76 10.37 15.65 14.61
CA GLN A 76 10.09 14.85 13.40
C GLN A 76 8.59 14.76 13.12
N GLN A 77 7.75 14.53 14.14
CA GLN A 77 6.30 14.49 13.94
C GLN A 77 5.74 15.85 13.50
N LYS A 78 6.24 16.96 14.06
CA LYS A 78 5.86 18.31 13.64
C LYS A 78 6.24 18.55 12.18
N LEU A 79 7.44 18.15 11.77
CA LEU A 79 7.90 18.24 10.38
C LEU A 79 7.01 17.41 9.44
N TYR A 80 6.70 16.16 9.79
CA TYR A 80 5.82 15.29 8.98
C TYR A 80 4.43 15.89 8.80
N LYS A 81 3.85 16.48 9.85
CA LYS A 81 2.56 17.19 9.77
C LYS A 81 2.63 18.44 8.90
N LYS A 82 3.70 19.23 9.03
CA LYS A 82 3.91 20.46 8.24
C LYS A 82 4.03 20.17 6.75
N GLU A 83 4.79 19.13 6.41
CA GLU A 83 5.03 18.71 5.02
C GLU A 83 3.94 17.77 4.48
N LYS A 84 2.89 17.51 5.27
CA LYS A 84 1.77 16.61 4.95
C LYS A 84 2.23 15.23 4.47
N TYR A 85 3.34 14.75 5.02
CA TYR A 85 3.91 13.46 4.69
C TYR A 85 3.20 12.36 5.51
N ASN A 86 2.74 11.31 4.83
CA ASN A 86 2.12 10.16 5.49
C ASN A 86 3.01 8.91 5.33
N PRO A 87 3.70 8.44 6.37
CA PRO A 87 4.55 7.25 6.28
C PRO A 87 3.76 5.97 5.99
N LEU A 88 2.47 5.92 6.35
CA LEU A 88 1.61 4.77 6.07
C LEU A 88 1.22 4.66 4.60
N ALA A 89 1.38 5.74 3.82
CA ALA A 89 1.13 5.73 2.38
C ALA A 89 1.97 4.65 1.68
N SER A 90 3.21 4.48 2.11
CA SER A 90 4.15 3.51 1.55
C SER A 90 3.80 2.05 1.84
N LEU A 91 2.91 1.78 2.80
CA LEU A 91 2.42 0.44 3.12
C LEU A 91 1.22 0.03 2.24
N VAL A 92 0.53 0.99 1.61
CA VAL A 92 -0.63 0.74 0.76
C VAL A 92 -0.32 -0.19 -0.43
N PRO A 93 0.80 -0.03 -1.18
CA PRO A 93 1.15 -0.97 -2.25
C PRO A 93 1.37 -2.40 -1.75
N LEU A 94 1.98 -2.54 -0.57
CA LEU A 94 2.27 -3.86 0.00
C LEU A 94 0.97 -4.58 0.38
N ILE A 95 0.04 -3.88 1.02
CA ILE A 95 -1.27 -4.43 1.38
C ILE A 95 -2.04 -4.82 0.12
N ALA A 96 -2.05 -3.94 -0.89
CA ALA A 96 -2.69 -4.23 -2.17
C ALA A 96 -2.10 -5.47 -2.85
N GLN A 97 -0.78 -5.64 -2.80
CA GLN A 97 -0.09 -6.81 -3.35
C GLN A 97 -0.51 -8.11 -2.64
N ILE A 98 -0.60 -8.10 -1.31
CA ILE A 98 -1.05 -9.26 -0.52
C ILE A 98 -2.50 -9.61 -0.85
N VAL A 99 -3.38 -8.62 -0.95
CA VAL A 99 -4.79 -8.81 -1.31
C VAL A 99 -4.93 -9.38 -2.73
N LEU A 100 -4.14 -8.88 -3.67
CA LEU A 100 -4.12 -9.38 -5.05
C LEU A 100 -3.66 -10.84 -5.11
N LEU A 101 -2.61 -11.20 -4.36
CA LEU A 101 -2.15 -12.60 -4.25
C LEU A 101 -3.23 -13.52 -3.67
N MET A 102 -3.92 -13.11 -2.60
CA MET A 102 -5.01 -13.90 -2.03
C MET A 102 -6.11 -14.13 -3.08
N GLY A 103 -6.53 -13.09 -3.80
CA GLY A 103 -7.53 -13.22 -4.86
C GLY A 103 -7.10 -14.14 -5.99
N VAL A 104 -5.82 -14.17 -6.36
CA VAL A 104 -5.32 -15.09 -7.40
C VAL A 104 -5.28 -16.54 -6.91
N VAL A 105 -4.84 -16.79 -5.67
CA VAL A 105 -4.84 -18.13 -5.08
C VAL A 105 -6.26 -18.68 -4.99
N GLU A 106 -7.18 -17.82 -4.58
CA GLU A 106 -8.61 -18.07 -4.50
C GLU A 106 -9.27 -18.29 -5.88
N VAL A 107 -8.81 -17.66 -6.96
CA VAL A 107 -9.33 -17.96 -8.31
C VAL A 107 -8.81 -19.29 -8.86
N ILE A 108 -7.64 -19.77 -8.40
CA ILE A 108 -6.97 -20.96 -8.93
C ILE A 108 -7.36 -22.25 -8.17
N TYR A 109 -7.61 -22.16 -6.87
CA TYR A 109 -8.03 -23.28 -6.01
C TYR A 109 -9.54 -23.29 -5.77
#